data_AF-A0A9P5B9Y5-F1
#
_entry.id   AF-A0A9P5B9Y5-F1
#
_cell.length_a   1.000
_cell.length_b   1.000
_cell.length_c   1.000
_cell.angle_alpha   90.00
_cell.angle_beta   90.00
_cell.angle_gamma   90.00
#
_symmetry.space_group_name_H-M   'P 1'
#
loop_
_entity.id
_entity.type
_entity.pdbx_description
1 polymer ?
#
loop_
_entity_poly.entity_id
_entity_poly.type
_entity_poly.pdbx_seq_one_letter_code
_entity_poly.pdbx_strand_id
1 'polypeptide(L)'
;MSRFSRYDTDEERLPEGMQRVGYDADTQVYTFRDADGSYWESAPGNEYGQLTKVGEARPEGQETETFLMTSQQQRPKMTWFTEMKPFLNFLMLVILSLVLLFWFLGYKGSSSDERIPIADCPEGTVAYAIHKGDTCWEIADKNGVSVDDLKKKNPDLNCETLRINDRICVPGKKSVD
;
A
#
# COMPACT_ATOMS: atom_id res chain seq x y z
N MET A 1 23.80 -30.15 25.56
CA MET A 1 24.40 -29.47 26.72
C MET A 1 23.71 -28.13 26.87
N SER A 2 22.87 -28.01 27.89
CA SER A 2 22.10 -26.80 28.19
C SER A 2 23.06 -25.62 28.39
N ARG A 3 22.88 -24.57 27.59
CA ARG A 3 23.53 -23.27 27.81
C ARG A 3 22.78 -22.56 28.94
N PHE A 4 23.04 -22.94 30.18
CA PHE A 4 22.69 -22.09 31.31
C PHE A 4 23.62 -20.87 31.25
N SER A 5 23.07 -19.70 30.92
CA SER A 5 23.70 -18.42 31.23
C SER A 5 23.96 -18.43 32.74
N ARG A 6 25.21 -18.22 33.16
CA ARG A 6 25.61 -18.12 34.57
C ARG A 6 25.05 -16.84 35.25
N TYR A 7 24.11 -16.16 34.60
CA TYR A 7 23.61 -14.81 34.88
C TYR A 7 22.07 -14.74 34.81
N ASP A 8 21.39 -15.85 35.07
CA ASP A 8 19.93 -15.90 35.19
C ASP A 8 19.57 -16.70 36.44
N THR A 9 20.17 -16.35 37.58
CA THR A 9 19.79 -16.94 38.86
C THR A 9 18.54 -16.23 39.40
N ASP A 10 17.73 -16.96 40.17
CA ASP A 10 16.55 -16.41 40.84
C ASP A 10 16.91 -15.18 41.72
N GLU A 11 18.14 -15.15 42.24
CA GLU A 11 18.70 -14.08 43.07
C GLU A 11 18.82 -12.73 42.35
N GLU A 12 19.04 -12.72 41.04
CA GLU A 12 19.20 -11.47 40.26
C GLU A 12 17.86 -10.91 39.78
N ARG A 13 16.82 -11.75 39.69
CA ARG A 13 15.50 -11.40 39.16
C ARG A 13 14.45 -11.15 40.24
N LEU A 14 14.62 -11.75 41.40
CA LEU A 14 13.73 -11.55 42.54
C LEU A 14 14.19 -10.37 43.40
N PRO A 15 13.28 -9.70 44.12
CA PRO A 15 13.65 -8.73 45.13
C PRO A 15 14.59 -9.31 46.19
N GLU A 16 15.47 -8.47 46.75
CA GLU A 16 16.38 -8.91 47.81
C GLU A 16 15.63 -9.57 48.97
N GLY A 17 16.06 -10.78 49.35
CA GLY A 17 15.46 -11.56 50.43
C GLY A 17 14.34 -12.51 50.00
N MET A 18 13.89 -12.46 48.75
CA MET A 18 12.89 -13.38 48.21
C MET A 18 13.54 -14.58 47.52
N GLN A 19 13.05 -15.78 47.79
CA GLN A 19 13.55 -17.03 47.23
C GLN A 19 12.42 -17.91 46.68
N ARG A 20 12.65 -18.58 45.54
CA ARG A 20 11.73 -19.59 45.01
C ARG A 20 11.77 -20.84 45.89
N VAL A 21 10.61 -21.29 46.33
CA VAL A 21 10.46 -22.45 47.24
C VAL A 21 9.64 -23.59 46.63
N GLY A 22 8.92 -23.35 45.53
CA GLY A 22 8.09 -24.38 44.89
C GLY A 22 7.68 -24.07 43.46
N TYR A 23 7.30 -25.13 42.75
CA TYR A 23 6.68 -25.07 41.43
C TYR A 23 5.59 -26.15 41.36
N ASP A 24 4.38 -25.73 41.01
CA ASP A 24 3.28 -26.62 40.67
C ASP A 24 3.20 -26.77 39.15
N ALA A 25 3.43 -27.99 38.66
CA ALA A 25 3.44 -28.29 37.24
C ALA A 25 2.02 -28.30 36.62
N ASP A 26 1.00 -28.61 37.40
CA ASP A 26 -0.38 -28.72 36.93
C ASP A 26 -0.99 -27.32 36.71
N THR A 27 -0.73 -26.40 37.63
CA THR A 27 -1.20 -25.01 37.54
C THR A 27 -0.17 -24.04 36.95
N GLN A 28 1.07 -24.50 36.72
CA GLN A 28 2.21 -23.70 36.26
C GLN A 28 2.50 -22.49 37.16
N VAL A 29 2.21 -22.60 38.46
CA VAL A 29 2.41 -21.54 39.45
C VAL A 29 3.73 -21.76 40.20
N TYR A 30 4.46 -20.69 40.42
CA TYR A 30 5.66 -20.70 41.26
C TYR A 30 5.37 -20.08 42.62
N THR A 31 5.90 -20.71 43.66
CA THR A 31 5.81 -20.22 45.04
C THR A 31 7.13 -19.63 45.47
N PHE A 32 7.07 -18.46 46.09
CA PHE A 32 8.21 -17.73 46.62
C PHE A 32 8.01 -17.46 48.11
N ARG A 33 9.11 -17.35 48.83
CA ARG A 33 9.15 -17.00 50.24
C ARG A 33 9.99 -15.75 50.41
N ASP A 34 9.44 -14.78 51.13
CA ASP A 34 10.08 -13.51 51.44
C ASP A 34 10.92 -13.60 52.73
N ALA A 35 11.76 -12.59 52.99
CA ALA A 35 12.59 -12.48 54.20
C ALA A 35 11.75 -12.48 55.48
N ASP A 36 10.55 -11.90 55.42
CA ASP A 36 9.58 -11.86 56.53
C ASP A 36 8.86 -13.21 56.74
N GLY A 37 9.16 -14.23 55.92
CA GLY A 37 8.52 -15.54 55.95
C GLY A 37 7.14 -15.59 55.29
N SER A 38 6.70 -14.51 54.65
CA SER A 38 5.47 -14.48 53.86
C SER A 38 5.63 -15.30 52.57
N TYR A 39 4.56 -15.97 52.14
CA TYR A 39 4.52 -16.71 50.89
C TYR A 39 3.88 -15.87 49.78
N TRP A 40 4.38 -16.04 48.56
CA TRP A 40 3.93 -15.35 47.36
C TRP A 40 3.79 -16.34 46.20
N GLU A 41 2.81 -16.15 45.32
CA GLU A 41 2.55 -16.98 44.16
C GLU A 41 2.57 -16.15 42.88
N SER A 42 3.11 -16.71 41.79
CA SER A 42 3.03 -16.10 40.47
C SER A 42 1.71 -16.39 39.76
N ALA A 43 1.42 -15.60 38.72
CA ALA A 43 0.39 -15.96 37.75
C ALA A 43 0.79 -17.25 36.98
N PRO A 44 -0.18 -18.11 36.60
CA PRO A 44 0.09 -19.32 35.81
C PRO A 44 1.00 -19.06 34.60
N GLY A 45 2.06 -19.86 34.46
CA GLY A 45 3.01 -19.78 33.35
C GLY A 45 4.00 -18.61 33.42
N ASN A 46 3.91 -17.74 34.43
CA ASN A 46 4.84 -16.62 34.62
C ASN A 46 5.84 -16.93 35.73
N GLU A 47 7.13 -16.95 35.39
CA GLU A 47 8.20 -17.31 36.34
C GLU A 47 8.64 -16.16 37.24
N TYR A 48 8.57 -14.91 36.77
CA TYR A 48 9.01 -13.70 37.50
C TYR A 48 8.05 -12.50 37.28
N GLY A 49 6.79 -12.77 36.96
CA GLY A 49 5.78 -11.74 36.72
C GLY A 49 5.25 -11.11 38.02
N GLN A 50 3.99 -10.65 37.99
CA GLN A 50 3.35 -10.14 39.20
C GLN A 50 3.16 -11.26 40.23
N LEU A 51 3.68 -11.05 41.45
CA LEU A 51 3.55 -11.96 42.58
C LEU A 51 2.41 -11.53 43.50
N THR A 52 1.61 -12.49 43.96
CA THR A 52 0.45 -12.28 44.85
C THR A 52 0.69 -12.96 46.19
N LYS A 53 0.41 -12.29 47.31
CA LYS A 53 0.68 -12.82 48.65
C LYS A 53 -0.30 -13.94 49.01
N VAL A 54 0.21 -15.11 49.39
CA VAL A 54 -0.59 -16.28 49.79
C VAL A 54 -1.15 -16.04 51.19
N GLY A 55 -2.47 -15.94 51.31
CA GLY A 55 -3.18 -15.64 52.55
C GLY A 55 -3.97 -14.33 52.52
N GLU A 56 -3.68 -13.46 51.55
CA GLU A 56 -4.68 -12.50 51.08
C GLU A 56 -5.62 -13.30 50.17
N ALA A 57 -6.93 -13.26 50.44
CA ALA A 57 -7.90 -13.99 49.63
C ALA A 57 -7.62 -13.67 48.16
N ARG A 58 -7.24 -14.68 47.38
CA ARG A 58 -7.24 -14.58 45.92
C ARG A 58 -8.62 -14.02 45.59
N PRO A 59 -8.76 -12.85 44.95
CA PRO A 59 -10.08 -12.41 44.53
C PRO A 59 -10.58 -13.45 43.52
N GLU A 60 -11.33 -14.43 44.01
CA GLU A 60 -12.21 -15.27 43.21
C GLU A 60 -13.21 -14.31 42.59
N GLY A 61 -12.90 -13.82 41.38
CA GLY A 61 -13.72 -12.83 40.68
C GLY A 61 -13.15 -11.41 40.66
N GLN A 62 -11.90 -11.24 40.23
CA GLN A 62 -11.47 -10.00 39.56
C GLN A 62 -10.66 -10.29 38.28
N GLU A 63 -11.13 -11.21 37.46
CA GLU A 63 -11.12 -10.97 36.02
C GLU A 63 -12.38 -10.16 35.67
N THR A 64 -12.54 -8.91 36.12
CA THR A 64 -13.65 -8.09 35.57
C THR A 64 -13.64 -6.58 35.77
N GLU A 65 -13.00 -5.95 36.77
CA GLU A 65 -13.38 -4.55 37.08
C GLU A 65 -12.28 -3.48 37.17
N THR A 66 -11.03 -3.77 36.82
CA THR A 66 -10.02 -2.70 36.57
C THR A 66 -9.85 -2.35 35.09
N PHE A 67 -10.63 -2.99 34.20
CA PHE A 67 -10.60 -2.73 32.76
C PHE A 67 -11.94 -2.23 32.19
N LEU A 68 -13.01 -2.16 32.99
CA LEU A 68 -14.35 -1.82 32.50
C LEU A 68 -14.97 -0.62 33.24
N MET A 69 -14.32 0.55 33.21
CA MET A 69 -14.97 1.86 33.06
C MET A 69 -13.95 3.01 33.25
N THR A 70 -13.03 3.14 32.29
CA THR A 70 -12.81 4.48 31.75
C THR A 70 -13.82 4.66 30.62
N SER A 71 -14.66 5.66 30.84
CA SER A 71 -15.62 6.25 29.92
C SER A 71 -15.25 6.10 28.44
N GLN A 72 -16.23 5.66 27.66
CA GLN A 72 -16.46 6.06 26.27
C GLN A 72 -15.28 6.72 25.53
N GLN A 73 -14.31 5.92 25.14
CA GLN A 73 -13.69 6.18 23.85
C GLN A 73 -14.29 5.13 22.95
N GLN A 74 -15.16 5.55 22.01
CA GLN A 74 -15.32 4.83 20.75
C GLN A 74 -13.96 4.22 20.44
N ARG A 75 -13.84 2.90 20.24
CA ARG A 75 -12.62 2.37 19.64
C ARG A 75 -12.43 3.27 18.42
N PRO A 76 -11.43 4.18 18.35
CA PRO A 76 -11.12 4.68 17.04
C PRO A 76 -10.81 3.38 16.32
N LYS A 77 -11.54 3.07 15.25
CA LYS A 77 -11.03 2.08 14.31
C LYS A 77 -9.60 2.55 14.13
N MET A 78 -8.63 1.82 14.69
CA MET A 78 -7.23 2.15 14.50
C MET A 78 -7.09 1.90 13.02
N THR A 79 -7.36 2.95 12.25
CA THR A 79 -7.11 2.98 10.83
C THR A 79 -5.65 2.60 10.79
N TRP A 80 -5.28 1.50 10.12
CA TRP A 80 -3.88 1.06 10.08
C TRP A 80 -2.95 2.24 9.77
N PHE A 81 -3.48 3.23 9.04
CA PHE A 81 -2.87 4.48 8.64
C PHE A 81 -2.33 5.34 9.80
N THR A 82 -2.75 5.11 11.05
CA THR A 82 -2.29 5.88 12.21
C THR A 82 -0.96 5.37 12.77
N GLU A 83 -0.63 4.09 12.58
CA GLU A 83 0.70 3.52 12.93
C GLU A 83 1.71 3.62 11.78
N MET A 84 1.26 3.81 10.54
CA MET A 84 2.14 4.07 9.39
C MET A 84 2.66 5.51 9.32
N LYS A 85 2.39 6.34 10.35
CA LYS A 85 2.82 7.75 10.42
C LYS A 85 4.34 8.00 10.34
N PRO A 86 5.25 7.15 10.86
CA PRO A 86 6.69 7.39 10.67
C PRO A 86 7.15 7.08 9.25
N PHE A 87 6.45 6.20 8.51
CA PHE A 87 6.75 5.88 7.12
C PHE A 87 6.15 6.88 6.12
N LEU A 88 5.16 7.67 6.55
CA LEU A 88 4.50 8.68 5.72
C LEU A 88 5.48 9.77 5.25
N ASN A 89 6.42 10.19 6.11
CA ASN A 89 7.46 11.16 5.75
C ASN A 89 8.39 10.60 4.66
N PHE A 90 8.81 9.33 4.78
CA PHE A 90 9.64 8.66 3.79
C PHE A 90 8.89 8.47 2.46
N LEU A 91 7.61 8.05 2.52
CA LEU A 91 6.76 7.90 1.34
C LEU A 91 6.55 9.23 0.61
N MET A 92 6.37 10.34 1.34
CA MET A 92 6.19 11.67 0.76
C MET A 92 7.46 12.14 0.03
N LEU A 93 8.64 11.89 0.60
CA LEU A 93 9.92 12.20 -0.05
C LEU A 93 10.16 11.32 -1.29
N VAL A 94 9.79 10.05 -1.24
CA VAL A 94 9.87 9.14 -2.39
C VAL A 94 8.92 9.55 -3.51
N ILE A 95 7.68 9.91 -3.19
CA ILE A 95 6.72 10.39 -4.18
C ILE A 95 7.19 11.72 -4.80
N LEU A 96 7.67 12.66 -3.98
CA LEU A 96 8.22 13.94 -4.45
C LEU A 96 9.44 13.72 -5.36
N SER A 97 10.34 12.80 -5.00
CA SER A 97 11.52 12.49 -5.82
C SER A 97 11.15 11.80 -7.12
N LEU A 98 10.15 10.90 -7.12
CA LEU A 98 9.62 10.27 -8.33
C LEU A 98 8.91 11.27 -9.23
N VAL A 99 8.14 12.21 -8.68
CA VAL A 99 7.52 13.30 -9.44
C VAL A 99 8.57 14.22 -10.05
N LEU A 100 9.61 14.60 -9.29
CA LEU A 100 10.73 15.38 -9.82
C LEU A 100 11.55 14.60 -10.85
N LEU A 101 11.74 13.29 -10.68
CA LEU A 101 12.40 12.44 -11.67
C LEU A 101 11.56 12.28 -12.93
N PHE A 102 10.25 12.10 -12.81
CA PHE A 102 9.34 12.06 -13.94
C PHE A 102 9.29 13.42 -14.64
N TRP A 103 9.36 14.51 -13.88
CA TRP A 103 9.48 15.86 -14.42
C TRP A 103 10.84 16.05 -15.13
N PHE A 104 11.92 15.56 -14.54
CA PHE A 104 13.28 15.70 -15.05
C PHE A 104 13.57 14.78 -16.25
N LEU A 105 13.00 13.57 -16.27
CA LEU A 105 13.17 12.56 -17.33
C LEU A 105 12.11 12.69 -18.44
N GLY A 106 10.96 13.31 -18.16
CA GLY A 106 9.79 13.25 -19.05
C GLY A 106 9.03 14.56 -19.23
N TYR A 107 9.36 15.67 -18.54
CA TYR A 107 8.68 16.97 -18.76
C TYR A 107 9.26 17.74 -19.95
N LYS A 108 9.37 17.05 -21.07
CA LYS A 108 9.25 17.64 -22.40
C LYS A 108 8.06 16.96 -23.07
N GLY A 109 6.86 17.27 -22.59
CA GLY A 109 5.65 16.73 -23.19
C GLY A 109 4.38 16.89 -22.37
N SER A 110 4.03 18.11 -21.96
CA SER A 110 2.62 18.40 -21.69
C SER A 110 2.31 19.86 -22.00
N SER A 111 2.22 20.12 -23.30
CA SER A 111 1.43 21.23 -23.83
C SER A 111 0.00 20.73 -23.98
N SER A 112 -0.81 20.88 -22.94
CA SER A 112 -2.27 20.83 -23.07
C SER A 112 -2.78 22.25 -23.05
N ASP A 113 -2.66 22.90 -24.21
CA ASP A 113 -3.50 24.02 -24.59
C ASP A 113 -4.95 23.50 -24.65
N GLU A 114 -5.77 24.04 -23.76
CA GLU A 114 -7.18 23.74 -23.60
C GLU A 114 -7.99 24.37 -24.74
N ARG A 115 -7.83 23.83 -25.96
CA ARG A 115 -8.87 23.77 -27.00
C ARG A 115 -8.64 22.51 -27.83
N ILE A 116 -9.59 21.58 -27.75
CA ILE A 116 -9.64 20.30 -28.46
C ILE A 116 -9.10 20.42 -29.90
N PRO A 117 -7.89 19.90 -30.22
CA PRO A 117 -7.48 19.77 -31.61
C PRO A 117 -8.13 18.49 -32.14
N ILE A 118 -9.10 18.70 -33.02
CA ILE A 118 -9.59 17.69 -33.94
C ILE A 118 -8.37 17.18 -34.72
N ALA A 119 -7.86 16.00 -34.33
CA ALA A 119 -6.92 15.14 -35.04
C ALA A 119 -6.18 15.79 -36.25
N ASP A 120 -4.93 16.22 -36.03
CA ASP A 120 -3.74 16.26 -36.91
C ASP A 120 -3.88 16.48 -38.43
N CYS A 121 -5.00 17.00 -38.90
CA CYS A 121 -5.32 17.11 -40.31
C CYS A 121 -5.58 18.58 -40.67
N PRO A 122 -4.96 19.12 -41.74
CA PRO A 122 -5.14 20.51 -42.14
C PRO A 122 -6.60 20.80 -42.50
N GLU A 123 -7.00 22.07 -42.42
CA GLU A 123 -8.37 22.47 -42.73
C GLU A 123 -8.84 21.94 -44.09
N GLY A 124 -10.05 21.38 -44.11
CA GLY A 124 -10.63 20.76 -45.31
C GLY A 124 -10.27 19.29 -45.52
N THR A 125 -9.56 18.66 -44.57
CA THR A 125 -9.34 17.21 -44.54
C THR A 125 -9.99 16.58 -43.30
N VAL A 126 -10.39 15.32 -43.41
CA VAL A 126 -10.99 14.54 -42.33
C VAL A 126 -10.05 13.39 -41.99
N ALA A 127 -9.84 13.16 -40.69
CA ALA A 127 -9.07 12.02 -40.23
C ALA A 127 -9.85 10.72 -40.49
N TYR A 128 -9.30 9.84 -41.32
CA TYR A 128 -9.82 8.51 -41.62
C TYR A 128 -8.91 7.46 -40.98
N ALA A 129 -9.50 6.52 -40.24
CA ALA A 129 -8.79 5.37 -39.69
C ALA A 129 -8.87 4.21 -40.70
N ILE A 130 -7.73 3.65 -41.09
CA ILE A 130 -7.71 2.57 -42.09
C ILE A 130 -8.11 1.24 -41.46
N HIS A 131 -9.06 0.57 -42.12
CA HIS A 131 -9.61 -0.71 -41.71
C HIS A 131 -8.94 -1.87 -42.46
N LYS A 132 -9.12 -3.08 -41.94
CA LYS A 132 -8.58 -4.29 -42.57
C LYS A 132 -9.22 -4.49 -43.94
N GLY A 133 -8.39 -4.51 -44.98
CA GLY A 133 -8.82 -4.70 -46.37
C GLY A 133 -8.98 -3.40 -47.16
N ASP A 134 -8.84 -2.24 -46.52
CA ASP A 134 -8.84 -0.97 -47.22
C ASP A 134 -7.63 -0.86 -48.16
N THR A 135 -7.86 -0.24 -49.31
CA THR A 135 -6.81 0.13 -50.25
C THR A 135 -6.82 1.64 -50.46
N CYS A 136 -5.66 2.24 -50.78
CA CYS A 136 -5.61 3.66 -51.12
C CYS A 136 -6.58 4.03 -52.26
N TRP A 137 -6.76 3.13 -53.23
CA TRP A 137 -7.68 3.33 -54.34
C TRP A 137 -9.13 3.40 -53.86
N GLU A 138 -9.56 2.46 -53.03
CA GLU A 138 -10.93 2.43 -52.50
C GLU A 138 -11.22 3.61 -51.58
N ILE A 139 -10.26 4.02 -50.73
CA ILE A 139 -10.38 5.21 -49.88
C ILE A 139 -10.50 6.47 -50.74
N ALA A 140 -9.67 6.59 -51.77
CA ALA A 140 -9.65 7.74 -52.66
C ALA A 140 -10.96 7.83 -53.48
N ASP A 141 -11.42 6.70 -54.04
CA ASP A 141 -12.67 6.60 -54.80
C ASP A 141 -13.89 6.97 -53.95
N LYS A 142 -13.99 6.42 -52.73
CA LYS A 142 -15.06 6.75 -51.76
C LYS A 142 -15.13 8.23 -51.41
N ASN A 143 -13.99 8.91 -51.40
CA ASN A 143 -13.89 10.33 -51.05
C ASN A 143 -13.82 11.25 -52.27
N GLY A 144 -13.89 10.70 -53.49
CA GLY A 144 -13.83 11.47 -54.74
C GLY A 144 -12.51 12.19 -54.96
N VAL A 145 -11.40 11.64 -54.45
CA VAL A 145 -10.05 12.20 -54.58
C VAL A 145 -9.14 11.27 -55.37
N SER A 146 -8.03 11.79 -55.90
CA SER A 146 -7.02 10.95 -56.54
C SER A 146 -6.10 10.32 -55.49
N VAL A 147 -5.55 9.14 -55.79
CA VAL A 147 -4.55 8.47 -54.93
C VAL A 147 -3.31 9.35 -54.77
N ASP A 148 -2.94 10.10 -55.81
CA ASP A 148 -1.80 11.01 -55.76
C ASP A 148 -2.05 12.19 -54.81
N ASP A 149 -3.27 12.74 -54.78
CA ASP A 149 -3.60 13.82 -53.84
C ASP A 149 -3.70 13.31 -52.39
N LEU A 150 -4.13 12.06 -52.19
CA LEU A 150 -4.10 11.40 -50.88
C LEU A 150 -2.66 11.24 -50.38
N LYS A 151 -1.72 10.82 -51.24
CA LYS A 151 -0.29 10.72 -50.91
C LYS A 151 0.35 12.10 -50.69
N LYS A 152 0.00 13.11 -51.48
CA LYS A 152 0.50 14.49 -51.28
C LYS A 152 0.14 15.04 -49.90
N LYS A 153 -1.06 14.72 -49.40
CA LYS A 153 -1.52 15.16 -48.07
C LYS A 153 -0.93 14.34 -46.93
N ASN A 154 -0.48 13.11 -47.21
CA ASN A 154 0.07 12.19 -46.22
C ASN A 154 1.45 11.71 -46.71
N PRO A 155 2.51 12.50 -46.53
CA PRO A 155 3.84 12.16 -47.06
C PRO A 155 4.39 10.84 -46.50
N ASP A 156 3.95 10.43 -45.32
CA ASP A 156 4.34 9.18 -44.66
C ASP A 156 3.45 7.97 -45.07
N LEU A 157 2.43 8.19 -45.90
CA LEU A 157 1.52 7.13 -46.33
C LEU A 157 2.12 6.28 -47.46
N ASN A 158 2.37 5.01 -47.15
CA ASN A 158 2.71 4.03 -48.17
C ASN A 158 1.49 3.17 -48.54
N CYS A 159 1.03 3.28 -49.79
CA CYS A 159 -0.12 2.53 -50.29
C CYS A 159 0.12 1.02 -50.49
N GLU A 160 1.39 0.58 -50.52
CA GLU A 160 1.72 -0.85 -50.55
C GLU A 160 1.67 -1.47 -49.16
N THR A 161 1.87 -0.67 -48.12
CA THR A 161 1.94 -1.12 -46.72
C THR A 161 1.03 -0.26 -45.84
N LEU A 162 -0.27 -0.43 -46.02
CA LEU A 162 -1.28 0.18 -45.16
C LEU A 162 -1.32 -0.55 -43.82
N ARG A 163 -1.17 0.18 -42.72
CA ARG A 163 -1.29 -0.37 -41.36
C ARG A 163 -2.69 -0.14 -40.84
N ILE A 164 -3.27 -1.17 -40.24
CA ILE A 164 -4.60 -1.12 -39.65
C ILE A 164 -4.58 -0.18 -38.45
N ASN A 165 -5.60 0.67 -38.31
CA ASN A 165 -5.77 1.73 -37.30
C ASN A 165 -4.85 2.94 -37.44
N ASP A 166 -4.01 3.01 -38.49
CA ASP A 166 -3.32 4.27 -38.80
C ASP A 166 -4.35 5.32 -39.21
N ARG A 167 -4.09 6.58 -38.84
CA ARG A 167 -4.94 7.72 -39.19
C ARG A 167 -4.30 8.48 -40.34
N ILE A 168 -5.08 8.69 -41.39
CA ILE A 168 -4.68 9.47 -42.57
C ILE A 168 -5.65 10.63 -42.77
N CYS A 169 -5.15 11.73 -43.31
CA CYS A 169 -5.93 12.90 -43.64
C CYS A 169 -6.47 12.78 -45.06
N VAL A 170 -7.78 12.56 -45.17
CA VAL A 170 -8.46 12.42 -46.46
C VAL A 170 -9.11 13.76 -46.82
N PRO A 171 -8.85 14.33 -48.00
CA PRO A 171 -9.62 15.46 -48.49
C PRO A 171 -11.04 14.97 -48.76
N GLY A 172 -12.02 15.49 -48.04
CA GLY A 172 -13.39 14.98 -48.11
C GLY A 172 -14.36 15.89 -47.38
N LYS A 173 -15.62 15.89 -47.82
CA LYS A 173 -16.68 16.63 -47.13
C LYS A 173 -16.85 16.02 -45.74
N LYS A 174 -16.80 16.84 -44.68
CA LYS A 174 -17.30 16.43 -43.37
C LYS A 174 -18.73 15.93 -43.59
N SER A 175 -18.99 14.64 -43.39
CA SER A 175 -20.36 14.15 -43.18
C SER A 175 -20.78 14.70 -41.83
N VAL A 176 -21.34 15.90 -41.86
CA VAL A 176 -22.14 16.46 -40.79
C VAL A 176 -23.45 15.68 -40.86
N ASP A 177 -23.56 14.64 -40.04
CA ASP A 177 -24.86 14.06 -39.65
C ASP A 177 -25.32 14.73 -38.35
#